data_AF-A0A8J5UJS7-F1
#
_entry.id   AF-A0A8J5UJS7-F1
#
_cell.length_a   1.000
_cell.length_b   1.000
_cell.length_c   1.000
_cell.angle_alpha   90.00
_cell.angle_beta   90.00
_cell.angle_gamma   90.00
#
_symmetry.space_group_name_H-M   'P 1'
#
loop_
_entity.id
_entity.type
_entity.pdbx_description
1 polymer ?
#
loop_
_entity_poly.entity_id
_entity_poly.type
_entity_poly.pdbx_seq_one_letter_code
_entity_poly.pdbx_strand_id
1 'polypeptide(L)'
;MSPTIQKPAPSFKKTAVIDGVFEEVSLEQYKGKWVLLAFIPLAFTFVCPTEIIAYSEAVQKFKERDCEVLFASTDSEYSLLAWTNVARKDGGLGPINIPLVADTNHSLSKDYGVLIPEEGVALRGIFLIDPKGNLRQITINDLPVGRSVDESLRLLEAFQFTEKYGEVCPANWQPGAETIKPEVESSKEYFTKVN
;
A
#
# COMPACT_ATOMS: atom_id res chain seq x y z
N MET A 1 -4.46 -6.72 -17.89
CA MET A 1 -5.21 -7.63 -17.00
C MET A 1 -5.49 -6.85 -15.73
N SER A 2 -6.71 -6.91 -15.19
CA SER A 2 -7.03 -6.19 -13.95
C SER A 2 -6.40 -6.88 -12.73
N PRO A 3 -5.97 -6.14 -11.70
CA PRO A 3 -5.43 -6.74 -10.49
C PRO A 3 -6.49 -7.60 -9.83
N THR A 4 -6.13 -8.84 -9.48
CA THR A 4 -7.08 -9.83 -8.95
C THR A 4 -6.52 -10.42 -7.66
N ILE A 5 -7.31 -10.35 -6.58
CA ILE A 5 -6.94 -10.95 -5.28
C ILE A 5 -6.73 -12.47 -5.46
N GLN A 6 -5.76 -13.05 -4.74
CA GLN A 6 -5.28 -14.45 -4.86
C GLN A 6 -4.51 -14.77 -6.16
N LYS A 7 -4.23 -13.77 -7.01
CA LYS A 7 -3.35 -13.94 -8.19
C LYS A 7 -2.06 -13.15 -8.01
N PRO A 8 -1.00 -13.48 -8.78
CA PRO A 8 0.20 -12.65 -8.81
C PRO A 8 -0.16 -11.19 -9.11
N ALA A 9 0.41 -10.28 -8.33
CA ALA A 9 0.26 -8.85 -8.58
C ALA A 9 0.94 -8.47 -9.91
N PRO A 10 0.40 -7.50 -10.67
CA PRO A 10 1.04 -7.05 -11.90
C PRO A 10 2.49 -6.60 -11.64
N SER A 11 3.42 -7.16 -12.39
CA SER A 11 4.83 -6.80 -12.27
C SER A 11 5.07 -5.38 -12.75
N PHE A 12 6.05 -4.70 -12.17
CA PHE A 12 6.45 -3.39 -12.62
C PHE A 12 7.95 -3.18 -12.43
N LYS A 13 8.46 -2.22 -13.19
CA LYS A 13 9.82 -1.73 -13.12
C LYS A 13 9.80 -0.24 -13.51
N LYS A 14 10.17 0.63 -12.59
CA LYS A 14 9.95 2.09 -12.68
C LYS A 14 11.07 2.85 -11.98
N THR A 15 11.29 4.09 -12.40
CA THR A 15 12.13 5.05 -11.65
C THR A 15 11.38 5.50 -10.41
N ALA A 16 12.08 5.61 -9.28
CA ALA A 16 11.57 6.18 -8.05
C ALA A 16 12.56 7.17 -7.44
N VAL A 17 12.03 8.12 -6.67
CA VAL A 17 12.81 9.01 -5.80
C VAL A 17 12.98 8.30 -4.46
N ILE A 18 14.23 8.02 -4.08
CA ILE A 18 14.61 7.41 -2.81
C ILE A 18 15.74 8.25 -2.23
N ASP A 19 15.57 8.76 -1.00
CA ASP A 19 16.59 9.58 -0.31
C ASP A 19 17.17 10.72 -1.16
N GLY A 20 16.33 11.32 -2.02
CA GLY A 20 16.69 12.45 -2.89
C GLY A 20 17.44 12.08 -4.17
N VAL A 21 17.62 10.78 -4.46
CA VAL A 21 18.23 10.28 -5.70
C VAL A 21 17.23 9.48 -6.54
N PHE A 22 17.53 9.31 -7.82
CA PHE A 22 16.73 8.50 -8.73
C PHE A 22 17.27 7.07 -8.75
N GLU A 23 16.42 6.12 -8.41
CA GLU A 23 16.73 4.70 -8.42
C GLU A 23 15.66 3.91 -9.18
N GLU A 24 16.03 2.72 -9.65
CA GLU A 24 15.11 1.83 -10.35
C GLU A 24 14.54 0.80 -9.37
N VAL A 25 13.21 0.83 -9.21
CA VAL A 25 12.47 -0.11 -8.36
C VAL A 25 11.66 -1.08 -9.20
N SER A 26 11.57 -2.32 -8.74
CA SER A 26 10.72 -3.34 -9.36
C SER A 26 10.07 -4.23 -8.31
N LEU A 27 8.92 -4.81 -8.62
CA LEU A 27 8.23 -5.70 -7.70
C LEU A 27 9.10 -6.93 -7.32
N GLU A 28 9.92 -7.43 -8.25
CA GLU A 28 10.78 -8.61 -8.01
C GLU A 28 11.84 -8.36 -6.92
N GLN A 29 12.32 -7.13 -6.76
CA GLN A 29 13.28 -6.77 -5.69
C GLN A 29 12.73 -7.01 -4.29
N TYR A 30 11.40 -7.02 -4.15
CA TYR A 30 10.71 -7.18 -2.87
C TYR A 30 10.24 -8.61 -2.61
N LYS A 31 10.65 -9.57 -3.43
CA LYS A 31 10.33 -10.98 -3.22
C LYS A 31 10.80 -11.45 -1.85
N GLY A 32 9.94 -12.19 -1.15
CA GLY A 32 10.19 -12.59 0.23
C GLY A 32 9.72 -11.58 1.28
N LYS A 33 9.31 -10.37 0.89
CA LYS A 33 8.76 -9.34 1.77
C LYS A 33 7.31 -9.00 1.41
N TRP A 34 6.58 -8.45 2.36
CA TRP A 34 5.30 -7.81 2.07
C TRP A 34 5.52 -6.47 1.35
N VAL A 35 4.62 -6.11 0.44
CA VAL A 35 4.64 -4.81 -0.23
C VAL A 35 3.28 -4.14 -0.11
N LEU A 36 3.28 -2.91 0.38
CA LEU A 36 2.14 -1.99 0.28
C LEU A 36 2.44 -0.99 -0.83
N LEU A 37 1.78 -1.16 -1.98
CA LEU A 37 1.84 -0.23 -3.10
C LEU A 37 0.62 0.69 -3.06
N ALA A 38 0.85 1.98 -2.81
CA ALA A 38 -0.18 3.00 -2.80
C ALA A 38 -0.08 3.90 -4.04
N PHE A 39 -1.21 4.28 -4.61
CA PHE A 39 -1.34 5.26 -5.67
C PHE A 39 -1.94 6.55 -5.12
N ILE A 40 -1.46 7.69 -5.60
CA ILE A 40 -2.08 8.99 -5.38
C ILE A 40 -2.36 9.67 -6.74
N PRO A 41 -3.34 10.57 -6.81
CA PRO A 41 -3.67 11.27 -8.06
C PRO A 41 -2.51 12.06 -8.66
N LEU A 42 -2.00 13.06 -7.92
CA LEU A 42 -1.01 14.03 -8.41
C LEU A 42 -0.20 14.65 -7.28
N ALA A 43 1.06 14.98 -7.57
CA ALA A 43 1.90 15.84 -6.75
C ALA A 43 1.33 17.27 -6.64
N PHE A 44 1.73 17.99 -5.58
CA PHE A 44 1.32 19.39 -5.34
C PHE A 44 -0.20 19.63 -5.22
N THR A 45 -0.97 18.62 -4.79
CA THR A 45 -2.40 18.73 -4.51
C THR A 45 -2.69 18.59 -3.00
N PHE A 46 -3.96 18.40 -2.61
CA PHE A 46 -4.40 18.64 -1.23
C PHE A 46 -4.30 17.42 -0.30
N VAL A 47 -4.96 16.30 -0.64
CA VAL A 47 -4.98 15.10 0.21
C VAL A 47 -3.70 14.27 0.04
N CYS A 48 -3.12 14.25 -1.15
CA CYS A 48 -1.94 13.47 -1.50
C CYS A 48 -0.73 13.66 -0.55
N PRO A 49 -0.31 14.89 -0.19
CA PRO A 49 0.81 15.06 0.74
C PRO A 49 0.48 14.52 2.13
N THR A 50 -0.78 14.63 2.58
CA THR A 50 -1.18 14.13 3.90
C THR A 50 -1.02 12.61 4.00
N GLU A 51 -1.36 11.87 2.94
CA GLU A 51 -1.21 10.42 2.90
C GLU A 51 0.28 10.03 2.89
N ILE A 52 1.08 10.59 1.98
CA ILE A 52 2.52 10.28 1.87
C ILE A 52 3.23 10.55 3.20
N ILE A 53 2.97 11.70 3.83
CA ILE A 53 3.58 12.06 5.10
C ILE A 53 3.19 11.07 6.21
N ALA A 54 1.90 10.75 6.33
CA ALA A 54 1.42 9.84 7.37
C ALA A 54 2.04 8.43 7.25
N TYR A 55 2.12 7.88 6.03
CA TYR A 55 2.79 6.60 5.80
C TYR A 55 4.31 6.69 6.00
N SER A 56 4.94 7.79 5.58
CA SER A 56 6.38 8.01 5.78
C SER A 56 6.76 8.09 7.26
N GLU A 57 5.92 8.69 8.11
CA GLU A 57 6.12 8.76 9.55
C GLU A 57 5.89 7.40 10.23
N ALA A 58 4.93 6.62 9.73
CA ALA A 58 4.62 5.29 10.22
C ALA A 58 5.49 4.17 9.62
N VAL A 59 6.37 4.47 8.65
CA VAL A 59 7.06 3.46 7.83
C VAL A 59 7.81 2.42 8.66
N GLN A 60 8.36 2.81 9.81
CA GLN A 60 9.10 1.89 10.68
C GLN A 60 8.20 0.77 11.22
N LYS A 61 6.91 1.04 11.48
CA LYS A 61 5.95 0.00 11.89
C LYS A 61 5.73 -1.05 10.81
N PHE A 62 5.78 -0.65 9.53
CA PHE A 62 5.71 -1.57 8.40
C PHE A 62 7.00 -2.36 8.24
N LYS A 63 8.16 -1.71 8.35
CA LYS A 63 9.48 -2.35 8.27
C LYS A 63 9.70 -3.41 9.37
N GLU A 64 9.25 -3.13 10.60
CA GLU A 64 9.28 -4.10 11.70
C GLU A 64 8.45 -5.37 11.42
N ARG A 65 7.50 -5.29 10.48
CA ARG A 65 6.66 -6.40 10.01
C ARG A 65 7.12 -6.92 8.64
N ASP A 66 8.36 -6.64 8.25
CA ASP A 66 8.91 -7.05 6.95
C ASP A 66 8.04 -6.63 5.75
N CYS A 67 7.52 -5.40 5.82
CA CYS A 67 6.70 -4.79 4.78
C CYS A 67 7.33 -3.49 4.26
N GLU A 68 7.52 -3.42 2.95
CA GLU A 68 7.96 -2.22 2.24
C GLU A 68 6.76 -1.41 1.75
N VAL A 69 6.84 -0.09 1.88
CA VAL A 69 5.77 0.85 1.49
C VAL A 69 6.27 1.70 0.33
N LEU A 70 5.53 1.69 -0.79
CA LEU A 70 5.82 2.51 -1.96
C LEU A 70 4.61 3.36 -2.32
N PHE A 71 4.86 4.61 -2.73
CA PHE A 71 3.83 5.47 -3.29
C PHE A 71 4.09 5.73 -4.78
N ALA A 72 3.06 5.71 -5.61
CA ALA A 72 3.15 5.93 -7.04
C ALA A 72 2.16 7.02 -7.50
N SER A 73 2.54 7.77 -8.52
CA SER A 73 1.67 8.72 -9.22
C SER A 73 2.06 8.81 -10.69
N THR A 74 1.24 9.45 -11.51
CA THR A 74 1.55 9.67 -12.93
C THR A 74 2.55 10.82 -13.16
N ASP A 75 2.99 11.48 -12.09
CA ASP A 75 4.05 12.50 -12.13
C ASP A 75 5.41 11.90 -12.51
N SER A 76 6.29 12.76 -13.04
CA SER A 76 7.69 12.40 -13.29
C SER A 76 8.52 12.35 -12.00
N GLU A 77 9.63 11.62 -12.03
CA GLU A 77 10.61 11.56 -10.96
C GLU A 77 11.16 12.94 -10.58
N TYR A 78 11.28 13.86 -11.54
CA TYR A 78 11.70 15.24 -11.31
C TYR A 78 10.67 16.03 -10.51
N SER A 79 9.38 15.85 -10.83
CA SER A 79 8.29 16.51 -10.11
C SER A 79 8.18 15.98 -8.68
N LEU A 80 8.35 14.67 -8.50
CA LEU A 80 8.36 14.03 -7.19
C LEU A 80 9.55 14.50 -6.34
N LEU A 81 10.75 14.59 -6.91
CA LEU A 81 11.93 15.14 -6.23
C LEU A 81 11.78 16.63 -5.90
N ALA A 82 11.21 17.43 -6.80
CA ALA A 82 10.92 18.82 -6.51
C ALA A 82 9.95 18.94 -5.32
N TRP A 83 8.97 18.04 -5.21
CA TRP A 83 7.97 18.06 -4.15
C TRP A 83 8.53 17.72 -2.76
N THR A 84 9.53 16.82 -2.69
CA THR A 84 10.25 16.54 -1.42
C THR A 84 11.10 17.71 -0.94
N ASN A 85 11.50 18.61 -1.85
CA ASN A 85 12.26 19.82 -1.51
C ASN A 85 11.37 20.99 -1.03
N VAL A 86 10.04 20.90 -1.17
CA VAL A 86 9.11 21.91 -0.66
C VAL A 86 8.78 21.61 0.80
N ALA A 87 8.76 22.64 1.64
CA ALA A 87 8.44 22.49 3.06
C ALA A 87 6.97 22.08 3.25
N ARG A 88 6.71 21.25 4.28
CA ARG A 88 5.35 20.75 4.59
C ARG A 88 4.32 21.86 4.81
N LYS A 89 4.73 22.95 5.47
CA LYS A 89 3.88 24.13 5.72
C LYS A 89 3.42 24.82 4.42
N ASP A 90 4.13 24.61 3.33
CA ASP A 90 3.88 25.19 2.01
C ASP A 90 3.23 24.17 1.06
N GLY A 91 2.73 23.04 1.59
CA GLY A 91 2.09 21.97 0.80
C GLY A 91 3.06 20.96 0.19
N GLY A 92 4.35 21.02 0.56
CA GLY A 92 5.36 20.05 0.16
C GLY A 92 5.37 18.78 1.03
N LEU A 93 6.27 17.84 0.71
CA LEU A 93 6.45 16.64 1.52
C LEU A 93 7.52 16.82 2.60
N GLY A 94 8.51 17.68 2.35
CA GLY A 94 9.77 17.68 3.09
C GLY A 94 10.49 16.33 3.01
N PRO A 95 11.37 16.03 3.97
CA PRO A 95 12.00 14.72 4.07
C PRO A 95 10.96 13.60 4.25
N ILE A 96 11.08 12.55 3.45
CA ILE A 96 10.26 11.34 3.48
C ILE A 96 11.15 10.10 3.40
N ASN A 97 10.64 9.00 3.94
CA ASN A 97 11.39 7.74 4.14
C ASN A 97 10.79 6.58 3.31
N ILE A 98 10.03 6.91 2.26
CA ILE A 98 9.35 5.95 1.38
C ILE A 98 9.67 6.28 -0.08
N PRO A 99 9.87 5.27 -0.94
CA PRO A 99 10.04 5.47 -2.37
C PRO A 99 8.81 6.13 -3.01
N LEU A 100 9.06 7.15 -3.85
CA LEU A 100 8.05 7.76 -4.72
C LEU A 100 8.28 7.33 -6.17
N VAL A 101 7.44 6.44 -6.67
CA VAL A 101 7.51 5.82 -7.99
C VAL A 101 6.86 6.71 -9.04
N ALA A 102 7.60 6.99 -10.11
CA ALA A 102 7.11 7.74 -11.27
C ALA A 102 6.44 6.80 -12.29
N ASP A 103 5.14 7.01 -12.54
CA ASP A 103 4.36 6.31 -13.56
C ASP A 103 4.02 7.23 -14.75
N THR A 104 5.00 7.95 -15.26
CA THR A 104 4.84 8.96 -16.33
C THR A 104 4.20 8.42 -17.62
N ASN A 105 4.31 7.11 -17.89
CA ASN A 105 3.71 6.47 -19.07
C ASN A 105 2.36 5.79 -18.77
N HIS A 106 1.85 5.96 -17.54
CA HIS A 106 0.58 5.43 -17.03
C HIS A 106 0.44 3.91 -17.05
N SER A 107 1.52 3.17 -17.31
CA SER A 107 1.44 1.71 -17.45
C SER A 107 1.15 1.04 -16.11
N LEU A 108 1.74 1.53 -15.01
CA LEU A 108 1.56 0.94 -13.69
C LEU A 108 0.13 1.16 -13.19
N SER A 109 -0.36 2.39 -13.23
CA SER A 109 -1.74 2.74 -12.85
C SER A 109 -2.77 2.03 -13.71
N LYS A 110 -2.51 1.81 -15.00
CA LYS A 110 -3.36 1.01 -15.89
C LYS A 110 -3.35 -0.48 -15.53
N ASP A 111 -2.18 -1.06 -15.27
CA ASP A 111 -2.06 -2.47 -14.91
C ASP A 111 -2.70 -2.79 -13.56
N TYR A 112 -2.67 -1.84 -12.63
CA TYR A 112 -3.38 -1.89 -11.35
C TYR A 112 -4.82 -1.35 -11.43
N GLY A 113 -5.32 -1.02 -12.62
CA GLY A 113 -6.73 -0.67 -12.83
C GLY A 113 -7.22 0.57 -12.07
N VAL A 114 -6.32 1.51 -11.74
CA VAL A 114 -6.63 2.74 -10.99
C VAL A 114 -6.48 4.01 -11.81
N LEU A 115 -5.98 3.94 -13.04
CA LEU A 115 -5.92 5.09 -13.95
C LEU A 115 -7.33 5.57 -14.31
N ILE A 116 -7.58 6.87 -14.19
CA ILE A 116 -8.70 7.59 -14.81
C ILE A 116 -8.20 8.10 -16.17
N PRO A 117 -8.52 7.44 -17.29
CA PRO A 117 -7.90 7.75 -18.59
C PRO A 117 -8.17 9.17 -19.08
N GLU A 118 -9.36 9.71 -18.77
CA GLU A 118 -9.81 11.03 -19.20
C GLU A 118 -9.07 12.16 -18.47
N GLU A 119 -8.58 11.88 -17.25
CA GLU A 119 -7.88 12.86 -16.41
C GLU A 119 -6.36 12.64 -16.38
N GLY A 120 -5.88 11.44 -16.73
CA GLY A 120 -4.46 11.10 -16.69
C GLY A 120 -3.90 10.94 -15.27
N VAL A 121 -4.75 10.67 -14.29
CA VAL A 121 -4.39 10.53 -12.87
C VAL A 121 -4.84 9.17 -12.33
N ALA A 122 -4.20 8.71 -11.26
CA ALA A 122 -4.64 7.50 -10.57
C ALA A 122 -5.67 7.81 -9.47
N LEU A 123 -6.65 6.92 -9.29
CA LEU A 123 -7.45 6.84 -8.07
C LEU A 123 -6.57 6.52 -6.87
N ARG A 124 -7.12 6.71 -5.66
CA ARG A 124 -6.44 6.39 -4.40
C ARG A 124 -6.47 4.88 -4.13
N GLY A 125 -5.68 4.11 -4.86
CA GLY A 125 -5.55 2.66 -4.71
C GLY A 125 -4.45 2.23 -3.73
N ILE A 126 -4.73 1.34 -2.77
CA ILE A 126 -3.72 0.60 -2.00
C ILE A 126 -3.82 -0.86 -2.37
N PHE A 127 -2.67 -1.48 -2.58
CA PHE A 127 -2.51 -2.89 -2.91
C PHE A 127 -1.54 -3.53 -1.92
N LEU A 128 -2.01 -4.53 -1.19
CA LEU A 128 -1.18 -5.32 -0.28
C LEU A 128 -0.79 -6.63 -0.97
N ILE A 129 0.51 -6.84 -1.14
CA ILE A 129 1.11 -7.94 -1.88
C ILE A 129 1.94 -8.79 -0.90
N ASP A 130 1.75 -10.10 -0.93
CA ASP A 130 2.43 -11.04 -0.04
C ASP A 130 3.88 -11.36 -0.49
N PRO A 131 4.69 -12.02 0.36
CA PRO A 131 6.07 -12.43 0.04
C PRO A 131 6.22 -13.33 -1.20
N LYS A 132 5.13 -13.98 -1.63
CA LYS A 132 5.08 -14.83 -2.84
C LYS A 132 4.70 -14.04 -4.09
N GLY A 133 4.46 -12.72 -3.95
CA GLY A 133 4.06 -11.83 -5.01
C GLY A 133 2.57 -11.88 -5.34
N ASN A 134 1.72 -12.48 -4.49
CA ASN A 134 0.27 -12.52 -4.73
C ASN A 134 -0.43 -11.34 -4.07
N LEU A 135 -1.42 -10.81 -4.77
CA LEU A 135 -2.25 -9.72 -4.27
C LEU A 135 -3.25 -10.24 -3.23
N ARG A 136 -3.28 -9.62 -2.05
CA ARG A 136 -4.12 -10.05 -0.92
C ARG A 136 -5.25 -9.08 -0.62
N GLN A 137 -5.04 -7.79 -0.86
CA GLN A 137 -6.01 -6.76 -0.51
C GLN A 137 -5.94 -5.59 -1.48
N ILE A 138 -7.10 -4.99 -1.74
CA ILE A 138 -7.27 -3.78 -2.56
C ILE A 138 -8.18 -2.81 -1.81
N THR A 139 -7.73 -1.58 -1.60
CA THR A 139 -8.58 -0.44 -1.20
C THR A 139 -8.54 0.59 -2.30
N ILE A 140 -9.68 1.03 -2.83
CA ILE A 140 -9.74 2.13 -3.80
C ILE A 140 -10.71 3.18 -3.26
N ASN A 141 -10.18 4.35 -2.93
CA ASN A 141 -10.98 5.51 -2.57
C ASN A 141 -11.13 6.42 -3.79
N ASP A 142 -12.26 7.13 -3.84
CA ASP A 142 -12.43 8.29 -4.70
C ASP A 142 -11.47 9.43 -4.28
N LEU A 143 -11.26 10.40 -5.17
CA LEU A 143 -10.31 11.49 -5.03
C LEU A 143 -10.44 12.33 -3.73
N PRO A 144 -11.63 12.64 -3.18
CA PRO A 144 -11.74 13.56 -2.04
C PRO A 144 -11.45 12.91 -0.68
N VAL A 145 -11.30 11.57 -0.59
CA VAL A 145 -11.21 10.86 0.71
C VAL A 145 -9.87 10.13 0.86
N GLY A 146 -9.04 10.57 1.79
CA GLY A 146 -7.77 9.91 2.14
C GLY A 146 -7.95 8.55 2.81
N ARG A 147 -6.90 7.73 2.79
CA ARG A 147 -6.87 6.37 3.35
C ARG A 147 -6.25 6.35 4.76
N SER A 148 -6.47 5.23 5.46
CA SER A 148 -6.03 5.04 6.84
C SER A 148 -4.76 4.18 6.93
N VAL A 149 -3.73 4.74 7.58
CA VAL A 149 -2.49 4.04 7.93
C VAL A 149 -2.78 2.89 8.89
N ASP A 150 -3.61 3.13 9.90
CA ASP A 150 -3.91 2.13 10.94
C ASP A 150 -4.66 0.93 10.36
N GLU A 151 -5.59 1.16 9.43
CA GLU A 151 -6.28 0.05 8.75
C GLU A 151 -5.34 -0.75 7.86
N SER A 152 -4.38 -0.07 7.22
CA SER A 152 -3.36 -0.74 6.42
C SER A 152 -2.44 -1.62 7.27
N LEU A 153 -2.03 -1.14 8.44
CA LEU A 153 -1.27 -1.93 9.42
C LEU A 153 -2.08 -3.11 9.93
N ARG A 154 -3.35 -2.90 10.30
CA ARG A 154 -4.25 -3.96 10.78
C ARG A 154 -4.41 -5.08 9.76
N LEU A 155 -4.60 -4.72 8.48
CA LEU A 155 -4.72 -5.69 7.40
C LEU A 155 -3.43 -6.47 7.18
N LEU A 156 -2.26 -5.80 7.18
CA LEU A 156 -0.96 -6.46 7.10
C LEU A 156 -0.80 -7.49 8.23
N GLU A 157 -1.06 -7.08 9.47
CA GLU A 157 -0.95 -7.96 10.64
C GLU A 157 -1.93 -9.14 10.57
N ALA A 158 -3.16 -8.90 10.10
CA ALA A 158 -4.16 -9.96 9.95
C ALA A 158 -3.70 -11.01 8.94
N PHE A 159 -3.23 -10.59 7.77
CA PHE A 159 -2.74 -11.54 6.76
C PHE A 159 -1.52 -12.33 7.27
N GLN A 160 -0.56 -11.67 7.90
CA GLN A 160 0.59 -12.34 8.51
C GLN A 160 0.19 -13.34 9.59
N PHE A 161 -0.81 -13.00 10.40
CA PHE A 161 -1.36 -13.92 11.39
C PHE A 161 -1.96 -15.17 10.72
N THR A 162 -2.83 -14.98 9.72
CA THR A 162 -3.45 -16.12 9.02
C THR A 162 -2.43 -17.04 8.34
N GLU A 163 -1.35 -16.47 7.78
CA GLU A 163 -0.29 -17.27 7.16
C GLU A 163 0.53 -18.06 8.17
N LYS A 164 0.76 -17.49 9.36
CA LYS A 164 1.57 -18.11 10.40
C LYS A 164 0.80 -19.19 11.17
N TYR A 165 -0.48 -18.99 11.43
CA TYR A 165 -1.25 -19.84 12.34
C TYR A 165 -2.31 -20.70 11.64
N GLY A 166 -2.72 -20.38 10.40
CA GLY A 166 -3.78 -21.10 9.68
C GLY A 166 -5.19 -20.85 10.23
N GLU A 167 -5.33 -20.01 11.25
CA GLU A 167 -6.61 -19.50 11.74
C GLU A 167 -7.06 -18.28 10.92
N VAL A 168 -8.33 -17.92 11.01
CA VAL A 168 -8.90 -16.76 10.32
C VAL A 168 -9.26 -15.63 11.31
N CYS A 169 -9.07 -14.40 10.85
CA CYS A 169 -9.34 -13.20 11.62
C CYS A 169 -10.80 -12.73 11.43
N PRO A 170 -11.59 -12.57 12.52
CA PRO A 170 -12.96 -12.05 12.44
C PRO A 170 -13.01 -10.56 12.04
N ALA A 171 -14.23 -10.05 11.87
CA ALA A 171 -14.46 -8.62 11.65
C ALA A 171 -13.86 -7.77 12.78
N ASN A 172 -13.24 -6.64 12.42
CA ASN A 172 -12.58 -5.72 13.36
C ASN A 172 -11.43 -6.34 14.16
N TRP A 173 -10.89 -7.49 13.73
CA TRP A 173 -9.75 -8.13 14.40
C TRP A 173 -8.53 -7.19 14.46
N GLN A 174 -7.89 -7.21 15.62
CA GLN A 174 -6.66 -6.49 15.96
C GLN A 174 -5.69 -7.48 16.64
N PRO A 175 -4.37 -7.22 16.66
CA PRO A 175 -3.42 -8.09 17.35
C PRO A 175 -3.84 -8.41 18.78
N GLY A 176 -3.87 -9.70 19.11
CA GLY A 176 -4.28 -10.22 20.43
C GLY A 176 -5.78 -10.49 20.58
N ALA A 177 -6.62 -10.15 19.60
CA ALA A 177 -8.03 -10.51 19.60
C ALA A 177 -8.24 -11.98 19.23
N GLU A 178 -9.40 -12.51 19.62
CA GLU A 178 -9.84 -13.88 19.33
C GLU A 178 -9.91 -14.18 17.83
N THR A 179 -9.60 -15.42 17.47
CA THR A 179 -9.55 -15.92 16.09
C THR A 179 -10.35 -17.22 15.92
N ILE A 180 -10.55 -17.64 14.69
CA ILE A 180 -11.41 -18.79 14.37
C ILE A 180 -10.57 -19.87 13.67
N LYS A 181 -10.59 -21.09 14.20
CA LYS A 181 -10.09 -22.28 13.49
C LYS A 181 -11.09 -22.63 12.38
N PRO A 182 -10.69 -22.67 11.09
CA PRO A 182 -11.61 -22.73 9.95
C PRO A 182 -12.16 -24.16 9.69
N GLU A 183 -12.70 -24.81 10.73
CA GLU A 183 -13.38 -26.10 10.66
C GLU A 183 -14.69 -26.04 11.45
N VAL A 184 -15.73 -26.75 10.99
CA VAL A 184 -17.07 -26.66 11.57
C VAL A 184 -17.08 -26.94 13.08
N GLU A 185 -16.39 -27.99 13.54
CA GLU A 185 -16.35 -28.32 14.97
C GLU A 185 -15.42 -27.37 15.74
N SER A 186 -14.21 -27.14 15.24
CA SER A 186 -13.20 -26.30 15.90
C SER A 186 -13.62 -24.82 16.01
N SER A 187 -14.43 -24.32 15.07
CA SER A 187 -14.93 -22.94 15.08
C SER A 187 -15.91 -22.64 16.23
N LYS A 188 -16.55 -23.68 16.81
CA LYS A 188 -17.51 -23.52 17.93
C LYS A 188 -16.85 -22.96 19.19
N GLU A 189 -15.53 -23.18 19.36
CA GLU A 189 -14.74 -22.60 20.45
C GLU A 189 -14.85 -21.07 20.46
N TYR A 190 -14.65 -20.44 19.30
CA TYR A 190 -14.79 -18.99 19.15
C TYR A 190 -16.23 -18.54 19.38
N PHE A 191 -17.21 -19.14 18.70
CA PHE A 191 -18.60 -18.69 18.76
C PHE A 191 -19.21 -18.83 20.16
N THR A 192 -18.77 -19.81 20.95
CA THR A 192 -19.18 -19.97 22.36
C THR A 192 -18.53 -18.92 23.26
N LYS A 193 -17.32 -18.46 22.93
CA LYS A 193 -16.56 -17.53 23.77
C LYS A 193 -17.03 -16.07 23.60
N VAL A 194 -17.50 -15.70 22.41
CA VAL A 194 -17.86 -14.32 22.07
C VAL A 194 -19.35 -14.00 22.18
N ASN A 195 -20.18 -14.97 22.60
CA ASN A 195 -21.62 -14.83 22.84
C ASN A 195 -21.98 -15.37 24.23
#